data_AF-A0A5N6R753-F1
#
_entry.id   AF-A0A5N6R753-F1
#
_cell.length_a   1.000
_cell.length_b   1.000
_cell.length_c   1.000
_cell.angle_alpha   90.00
_cell.angle_beta   90.00
_cell.angle_gamma   90.00
#
_symmetry.space_group_name_H-M   'P 1'
#
loop_
_entity.id
_entity.type
_entity.pdbx_description
1 polymer ?
#
loop_
_entity_poly.entity_id
_entity_poly.type
_entity_poly.pdbx_seq_one_letter_code
_entity_poly.pdbx_strand_id
1 'polypeptide(L)'
;MIQLPNSSIGSTLGPGSLSIASPPLSAPPMAILSCAGLHTKGSNLLPAAGAGQCKYTGQPVRALPIRILTVGKKRSRGVQLVVDEYVGKLKNYCIVDDVQIRSNPRNARDARAQVDDEDAAVMNLIRSGDWVVMLDENGQDIGSEQMAELVGDAGNTGASRLSFCIGGPYGHGRQLRKRANLSIRLSTLVLNHQIAVLVLMEQLYRSWTILKGQKYHH
;
A
#
# COMPACT_ATOMS: atom_id res chain seq x y z
N MET A 1 8.13 -39.38 -39.39
CA MET A 1 9.29 -39.84 -40.18
C MET A 1 9.30 -39.04 -41.46
N ILE A 2 10.48 -38.58 -41.88
CA ILE A 2 10.81 -37.88 -43.14
C ILE A 2 10.85 -36.34 -43.04
N GLN A 3 12.10 -35.87 -43.01
CA GLN A 3 12.64 -34.51 -43.13
C GLN A 3 12.46 -33.93 -44.54
N LEU A 4 12.49 -32.61 -44.63
CA LEU A 4 13.11 -31.88 -45.73
C LEU A 4 13.84 -30.65 -45.17
N PRO A 5 15.14 -30.44 -45.48
CA PRO A 5 15.77 -29.15 -45.35
C PRO A 5 16.36 -28.61 -46.67
N ASN A 6 16.36 -27.28 -46.73
CA ASN A 6 17.30 -26.35 -47.36
C ASN A 6 17.74 -26.53 -48.82
N SER A 7 17.55 -25.44 -49.57
CA SER A 7 18.43 -25.06 -50.69
C SER A 7 18.84 -23.60 -50.53
N SER A 8 20.16 -23.40 -50.46
CA SER A 8 20.85 -22.12 -50.58
C SER A 8 21.55 -22.09 -51.93
N ILE A 9 21.41 -21.00 -52.68
CA ILE A 9 22.28 -20.66 -53.82
C ILE A 9 22.61 -19.18 -53.68
N GLY A 10 23.91 -18.89 -53.57
CA GLY A 10 24.47 -17.56 -53.67
C GLY A 10 25.11 -17.31 -55.04
N SER A 11 25.32 -16.04 -55.36
CA SER A 11 26.31 -15.46 -56.30
C SER A 11 25.98 -13.96 -56.45
N THR A 12 26.86 -12.98 -56.63
CA THR A 12 28.33 -12.83 -56.66
C THR A 12 28.63 -11.31 -56.77
N LEU A 13 29.70 -10.85 -56.11
CA LEU A 13 30.73 -9.86 -56.54
C LEU A 13 30.28 -8.46 -57.05
N GLY A 14 30.72 -7.36 -56.43
CA GLY A 14 32.03 -6.74 -56.71
C GLY A 14 32.14 -5.27 -56.21
N PRO A 15 33.30 -4.58 -56.37
CA PRO A 15 34.02 -3.92 -55.27
C PRO A 15 34.36 -2.41 -55.45
N GLY A 16 34.96 -1.80 -54.42
CA GLY A 16 35.71 -0.51 -54.47
C GLY A 16 35.60 0.27 -53.14
N SER A 17 36.52 0.18 -52.17
CA SER A 17 37.92 0.66 -52.06
C SER A 17 38.07 2.12 -51.57
N LEU A 18 39.02 2.30 -50.63
CA LEU A 18 39.71 3.53 -50.15
C LEU A 18 39.02 4.25 -48.96
N SER A 19 39.46 4.15 -47.71
CA SER A 19 40.76 4.42 -47.04
C SER A 19 40.90 5.87 -46.54
N ILE A 20 41.54 5.97 -45.36
CA ILE A 20 42.38 7.08 -44.83
C ILE A 20 41.82 7.92 -43.66
N ALA A 21 42.47 7.66 -42.51
CA ALA A 21 43.01 8.55 -41.47
C ALA A 21 42.14 9.35 -40.49
N SER A 22 42.46 9.17 -39.21
CA SER A 22 42.25 10.08 -38.07
C SER A 22 43.18 11.31 -38.15
N PRO A 23 42.90 12.39 -37.38
CA PRO A 23 43.66 12.57 -36.12
C PRO A 23 42.85 13.24 -34.97
N PRO A 24 43.38 13.28 -33.73
CA PRO A 24 42.77 13.93 -32.56
C PRO A 24 43.44 15.26 -32.18
N LEU A 25 42.71 16.24 -31.58
CA LEU A 25 43.28 17.26 -30.65
C LEU A 25 42.24 18.16 -29.90
N SER A 26 42.44 18.28 -28.58
CA SER A 26 42.33 19.43 -27.65
C SER A 26 41.06 20.33 -27.43
N ALA A 27 40.45 20.18 -26.23
CA ALA A 27 40.21 21.17 -25.12
C ALA A 27 39.20 22.39 -25.25
N PRO A 28 38.84 23.10 -24.14
CA PRO A 28 37.50 23.21 -23.47
C PRO A 28 36.79 24.59 -23.71
N PRO A 29 35.55 24.95 -23.23
CA PRO A 29 35.23 25.27 -21.81
C PRO A 29 33.71 25.20 -21.39
N MET A 30 33.41 25.73 -20.20
CA MET A 30 32.13 26.30 -19.70
C MET A 30 31.13 25.41 -18.94
N ALA A 31 31.05 25.73 -17.65
CA ALA A 31 29.93 25.46 -16.77
C ALA A 31 28.59 25.94 -17.38
N ILE A 32 27.58 25.07 -17.33
CA ILE A 32 26.18 25.48 -17.40
C ILE A 32 25.49 25.06 -16.11
N LEU A 33 25.11 26.10 -15.38
CA LEU A 33 24.15 26.15 -14.30
C LEU A 33 22.87 25.38 -14.66
N SER A 34 22.60 24.25 -14.01
CA SER A 34 21.27 23.61 -14.07
C SER A 34 20.44 24.07 -12.88
N CYS A 35 19.54 25.02 -13.13
CA CYS A 35 18.48 25.41 -12.22
C CYS A 35 17.50 24.25 -11.96
N ALA A 36 17.12 24.13 -10.68
CA ALA A 36 15.78 23.83 -10.16
C ALA A 36 14.90 22.77 -10.85
N GLY A 37 14.57 21.73 -10.08
CA GLY A 37 13.49 20.81 -10.40
C GLY A 37 13.22 19.80 -9.30
N LEU A 38 13.19 20.24 -8.04
CA LEU A 38 12.72 19.45 -6.90
C LEU A 38 11.30 18.94 -7.18
N HIS A 39 11.17 17.64 -7.41
CA HIS A 39 9.94 16.90 -7.11
C HIS A 39 10.26 15.92 -5.98
N THR A 40 10.47 16.46 -4.79
CA THR A 40 10.34 15.69 -3.56
C THR A 40 8.86 15.44 -3.33
N LYS A 41 8.34 14.30 -3.82
CA LYS A 41 7.18 13.70 -3.17
C LYS A 41 7.61 13.48 -1.72
N GLY A 42 7.10 14.30 -0.81
CA GLY A 42 7.26 14.09 0.61
C GLY A 42 6.74 12.70 0.93
N SER A 43 7.66 11.75 1.11
CA SER A 43 7.34 10.50 1.75
C SER A 43 6.94 10.87 3.16
N ASN A 44 5.63 10.82 3.46
CA ASN A 44 5.12 10.85 4.83
C ASN A 44 5.59 9.55 5.51
N LEU A 45 6.88 9.49 5.81
CA LEU A 45 7.46 8.48 6.66
C LEU A 45 7.00 8.84 8.06
N LEU A 46 6.26 7.93 8.71
CA LEU A 46 6.10 8.04 10.14
C LEU A 46 7.50 7.94 10.77
N PRO A 47 7.77 8.62 11.90
CA PRO A 47 9.00 8.41 12.64
C PRO A 47 9.22 6.91 12.91
N ALA A 48 10.46 6.44 12.88
CA ALA A 48 10.79 5.04 13.17
C ALA A 48 10.21 4.60 14.52
N ALA A 49 9.80 3.33 14.65
CA ALA A 49 9.26 2.73 15.87
C ALA A 49 10.07 3.14 17.11
N GLY A 50 9.54 4.09 17.88
CA GLY A 50 10.18 4.66 19.06
C GLY A 50 9.16 4.72 20.19
N ALA A 51 9.63 4.49 21.42
CA ALA A 51 8.81 4.43 22.64
C ALA A 51 8.28 5.81 23.11
N GLY A 52 7.99 6.71 22.17
CA GLY A 52 7.40 8.01 22.45
C GLY A 52 5.89 7.88 22.67
N GLN A 53 5.37 8.62 23.66
CA GLN A 53 3.94 8.78 23.86
C GLN A 53 3.33 9.56 22.70
N CYS A 54 2.15 9.14 22.22
CA CYS A 54 1.42 9.82 21.17
C CYS A 54 1.19 11.29 21.51
N LYS A 55 1.59 12.19 20.61
CA LYS A 55 1.46 13.65 20.78
C LYS A 55 0.02 14.14 20.99
N TYR A 56 -0.97 13.32 20.62
CA TYR A 56 -2.41 13.61 20.75
C TYR A 56 -3.07 13.03 22.01
N THR A 57 -2.31 12.40 22.90
CA THR A 57 -2.89 11.76 24.10
C THR A 57 -3.72 12.76 24.91
N GLY A 58 -5.02 12.48 25.06
CA GLY A 58 -5.96 13.33 25.80
C GLY A 58 -6.36 14.63 25.09
N GLN A 59 -5.93 14.83 23.84
CA GLN A 59 -6.22 16.03 23.05
C GLN A 59 -7.45 15.83 22.16
N PRO A 60 -8.20 16.91 21.83
CA PRO A 60 -9.27 16.82 20.86
C PRO A 60 -8.70 16.57 19.45
N VAL A 61 -9.17 15.51 18.82
CA VAL A 61 -8.81 15.12 17.46
C VAL A 61 -10.07 15.05 16.61
N ARG A 62 -10.00 15.52 15.36
CA ARG A 62 -11.08 15.35 14.39
C ARG A 62 -11.20 13.89 13.99
N ALA A 63 -12.29 13.24 14.39
CA ALA A 63 -12.59 11.88 13.96
C ALA A 63 -13.01 11.85 12.49
N LEU A 64 -12.23 11.14 11.66
CA LEU A 64 -12.64 10.77 10.32
C LEU A 64 -13.43 9.47 10.35
N PRO A 65 -14.43 9.29 9.45
CA PRO A 65 -14.95 7.97 9.16
C PRO A 65 -13.82 7.04 8.75
N ILE A 66 -13.80 5.83 9.32
CA ILE A 66 -12.84 4.79 8.99
C ILE A 66 -13.51 3.78 8.07
N ARG A 67 -12.82 3.38 7.00
CA ARG A 67 -13.23 2.29 6.13
C ARG A 67 -12.20 1.19 6.15
N ILE A 68 -12.64 -0.06 6.23
CA ILE A 68 -11.78 -1.23 6.19
C ILE A 68 -12.18 -2.07 4.99
N LEU A 69 -11.29 -2.13 4.00
CA LEU A 69 -11.45 -2.93 2.78
C LEU A 69 -10.69 -4.24 2.96
N THR A 70 -11.41 -5.34 3.16
CA THR A 70 -10.79 -6.67 3.29
C THR A 70 -11.09 -7.51 2.06
N VAL A 71 -10.05 -7.91 1.34
CA VAL A 71 -10.17 -8.85 0.22
C VAL A 71 -10.05 -10.28 0.74
N GLY A 72 -10.97 -11.16 0.31
CA GLY A 72 -10.83 -12.58 0.57
C GLY A 72 -12.14 -13.36 0.52
N LYS A 73 -12.10 -14.58 1.08
CA LYS A 73 -13.28 -15.41 1.29
C LYS A 73 -14.10 -14.87 2.46
N LYS A 74 -15.39 -15.19 2.46
CA LYS A 74 -16.30 -14.88 3.58
C LYS A 74 -15.65 -15.23 4.92
N ARG A 75 -15.72 -14.29 5.88
CA ARG A 75 -15.19 -14.50 7.23
C ARG A 75 -15.89 -15.68 7.91
N SER A 76 -15.15 -16.41 8.73
CA SER A 76 -15.75 -17.40 9.62
C SER A 76 -16.66 -16.70 10.65
N ARG A 77 -17.61 -17.45 11.23
CA ARG A 77 -18.53 -16.89 12.24
C ARG A 77 -17.78 -16.29 13.44
N GLY A 78 -16.74 -16.98 13.93
CA GLY A 78 -15.94 -16.51 15.06
C GLY A 78 -15.24 -15.18 14.76
N VAL A 79 -14.65 -15.06 13.57
CA VAL A 79 -14.01 -13.80 13.14
C VAL A 79 -15.05 -12.69 13.02
N GLN A 80 -16.21 -12.95 12.42
CA GLN A 80 -17.25 -11.93 12.27
C GLN A 80 -17.74 -11.40 13.63
N LEU A 81 -17.95 -12.28 14.62
CA LEU A 81 -18.39 -11.87 15.96
C LEU A 81 -17.41 -10.90 16.62
N VAL A 82 -16.10 -11.16 16.52
CA VAL A 82 -15.07 -10.30 17.10
C VAL A 82 -14.98 -8.97 16.33
N VAL A 83 -15.10 -8.99 15.01
CA VAL A 83 -15.20 -7.77 14.18
C VAL A 83 -16.38 -6.92 14.64
N ASP A 84 -17.57 -7.52 14.78
CA ASP A 84 -18.79 -6.81 15.19
C ASP A 84 -18.65 -6.22 16.61
N GLU A 85 -18.00 -6.94 17.52
CA GLU A 85 -17.69 -6.45 18.86
C GLU A 85 -16.83 -5.17 18.81
N TYR A 86 -15.75 -5.17 18.02
CA TYR A 86 -14.88 -4.00 17.90
C TYR A 86 -15.53 -2.84 17.15
N VAL A 87 -16.34 -3.10 16.12
CA VAL A 87 -17.17 -2.06 15.49
C VAL A 87 -18.11 -1.44 16.52
N GLY A 88 -18.72 -2.27 17.37
CA GLY A 88 -19.57 -1.85 18.49
C GLY A 88 -18.85 -0.98 19.52
N LYS A 89 -17.55 -1.20 19.76
CA LYS A 89 -16.72 -0.35 20.63
C LYS A 89 -16.28 0.94 19.92
N LEU A 90 -15.86 0.83 18.66
CA LEU A 90 -15.35 1.95 17.85
C LEU A 90 -16.41 3.00 17.54
N LYS A 91 -17.70 2.63 17.49
CA LYS A 91 -18.83 3.56 17.27
C LYS A 91 -18.86 4.71 18.28
N ASN A 92 -18.27 4.53 19.46
CA ASN A 92 -18.18 5.56 20.49
C ASN A 92 -17.19 6.68 20.14
N TYR A 93 -16.33 6.46 19.13
CA TYR A 93 -15.29 7.40 18.71
C TYR A 93 -15.43 7.84 17.25
N CYS A 94 -15.74 6.90 16.35
CA CYS A 94 -15.84 7.18 14.91
C CYS A 94 -16.82 6.23 14.21
N ILE A 95 -17.23 6.59 12.99
CA ILE A 95 -18.01 5.72 12.11
C ILE A 95 -17.05 4.74 11.45
N VAL A 96 -17.36 3.44 11.54
CA VAL A 96 -16.59 2.37 10.87
C VAL A 96 -17.44 1.74 9.79
N ASP A 97 -16.89 1.69 8.58
CA ASP A 97 -17.45 1.06 7.39
C ASP A 97 -16.59 -0.15 7.01
N ASP A 98 -17.03 -1.34 7.40
CA ASP A 98 -16.33 -2.59 7.14
C ASP A 98 -16.86 -3.26 5.86
N VAL A 99 -16.02 -3.32 4.82
CA VAL A 99 -16.39 -3.81 3.49
C VAL A 99 -15.55 -5.03 3.15
N GLN A 100 -16.23 -6.17 2.99
CA GLN A 100 -15.60 -7.39 2.50
C GLN A 100 -15.73 -7.52 0.98
N ILE A 101 -14.60 -7.56 0.30
CA ILE A 101 -14.50 -7.74 -1.15
C ILE A 101 -14.25 -9.23 -1.42
N ARG A 102 -15.17 -9.85 -2.16
CA ARG A 102 -15.11 -11.28 -2.45
C ARG A 102 -14.12 -11.55 -3.58
N SER A 103 -13.13 -12.39 -3.30
CA SER A 103 -12.24 -12.97 -4.32
C SER A 103 -13.01 -13.71 -5.41
N ASN A 104 -12.69 -13.47 -6.67
CA ASN A 104 -13.31 -14.13 -7.81
C ASN A 104 -12.88 -15.61 -7.90
N PRO A 105 -13.78 -16.58 -7.73
CA PRO A 105 -13.40 -17.99 -7.72
C PRO A 105 -12.90 -18.49 -9.07
N ARG A 106 -13.20 -17.80 -10.18
CA ARG A 106 -12.75 -18.20 -11.53
C ARG A 106 -11.25 -17.97 -11.72
N ASN A 107 -10.68 -16.98 -11.05
CA ASN A 107 -9.27 -16.63 -11.16
C ASN A 107 -8.41 -17.34 -10.10
N ALA A 108 -8.98 -18.24 -9.29
CA ALA A 108 -8.26 -18.90 -8.18
C ALA A 108 -7.03 -19.72 -8.61
N ARG A 109 -6.90 -20.06 -9.90
CA ARG A 109 -5.75 -20.78 -10.47
C ARG A 109 -4.70 -19.86 -11.09
N ASP A 110 -5.03 -18.59 -11.31
CA ASP A 110 -4.13 -17.57 -11.85
C ASP A 110 -4.00 -16.42 -10.86
N ALA A 111 -2.93 -16.45 -10.07
CA ALA A 111 -2.67 -15.45 -9.04
C ALA A 111 -2.58 -14.02 -9.62
N ARG A 112 -2.11 -13.84 -10.86
CA ARG A 112 -2.00 -12.49 -11.45
C ARG A 112 -3.38 -11.96 -11.82
N ALA A 113 -4.19 -12.77 -12.51
CA ALA A 113 -5.57 -12.41 -12.83
C ALA A 113 -6.42 -12.20 -11.57
N GLN A 114 -6.14 -12.96 -10.50
CA GLN A 114 -6.78 -12.80 -9.20
C GLN A 114 -6.46 -11.43 -8.59
N VAL A 115 -5.17 -11.08 -8.50
CA VAL A 115 -4.70 -9.82 -7.91
C VAL A 115 -5.19 -8.62 -8.73
N ASP A 116 -5.17 -8.68 -10.06
CA ASP A 116 -5.62 -7.57 -10.90
C ASP A 116 -7.13 -7.30 -10.75
N ASP A 117 -7.95 -8.35 -10.64
CA ASP A 117 -9.41 -8.24 -10.39
C ASP A 117 -9.71 -7.68 -8.99
N GLU A 118 -8.98 -8.16 -7.98
CA GLU A 118 -9.09 -7.68 -6.59
C GLU A 118 -8.64 -6.21 -6.47
N ASP A 119 -7.55 -5.82 -7.14
CA ASP A 119 -7.03 -4.45 -7.18
C ASP A 119 -8.05 -3.49 -7.80
N ALA A 120 -8.65 -3.88 -8.93
CA ALA A 120 -9.72 -3.09 -9.56
C ALA A 120 -10.94 -2.93 -8.64
N ALA A 121 -11.37 -4.02 -7.97
CA ALA A 121 -12.49 -3.99 -7.03
C ALA A 121 -12.23 -3.06 -5.83
N VAL A 122 -11.02 -3.10 -5.26
CA VAL A 122 -10.60 -2.19 -4.18
C VAL A 122 -10.58 -0.74 -4.65
N MET A 123 -9.97 -0.46 -5.81
CA MET A 123 -9.82 0.89 -6.34
C MET A 123 -11.16 1.56 -6.62
N ASN A 124 -12.20 0.81 -7.03
CA ASN A 124 -13.55 1.33 -7.23
C ASN A 124 -14.21 1.85 -5.95
N LEU A 125 -13.72 1.45 -4.77
CA LEU A 125 -14.26 1.88 -3.48
C LEU A 125 -13.46 3.03 -2.85
N ILE A 126 -12.29 3.36 -3.39
CA ILE A 126 -11.40 4.42 -2.89
C ILE A 126 -11.69 5.71 -3.64
N ARG A 127 -12.00 6.77 -2.89
CA ARG A 127 -12.19 8.12 -3.47
C ARG A 127 -10.87 8.90 -3.48
N SER A 128 -10.81 9.97 -4.26
CA SER A 128 -9.64 10.86 -4.34
C SER A 128 -9.30 11.52 -2.99
N GLY A 129 -10.32 11.88 -2.21
CA GLY A 129 -10.15 12.50 -0.88
C GLY A 129 -9.88 11.54 0.27
N ASP A 130 -9.80 10.23 0.03
CA ASP A 130 -9.51 9.25 1.07
C ASP A 130 -8.00 9.24 1.41
N TRP A 131 -7.66 9.17 2.70
CA TRP A 131 -6.31 8.82 3.12
C TRP A 131 -6.19 7.31 3.18
N VAL A 132 -5.32 6.72 2.35
CA VAL A 132 -5.27 5.26 2.15
C VAL A 132 -4.06 4.67 2.83
N VAL A 133 -4.30 3.74 3.76
CA VAL A 133 -3.28 2.95 4.44
C VAL A 133 -3.36 1.52 3.94
N MET A 134 -2.30 1.03 3.34
CA MET A 134 -2.18 -0.34 2.88
C MET A 134 -1.51 -1.18 3.96
N LEU A 135 -2.13 -2.31 4.34
CA LEU A 135 -1.52 -3.29 5.22
C LEU A 135 -0.75 -4.31 4.39
N ASP A 136 0.57 -4.33 4.54
CA ASP A 136 1.50 -5.15 3.72
C ASP A 136 2.65 -5.61 4.61
N GLU A 137 3.09 -6.86 4.45
CA GLU A 137 4.20 -7.42 5.23
C GLU A 137 5.53 -6.66 5.04
N ASN A 138 5.69 -5.98 3.90
CA ASN A 138 6.84 -5.13 3.60
C ASN A 138 6.64 -3.67 4.03
N GLY A 139 5.50 -3.34 4.63
CA GLY A 139 5.19 -2.00 5.12
C GLY A 139 6.10 -1.56 6.26
N GLN A 140 5.95 -0.29 6.65
CA GLN A 140 6.65 0.27 7.81
C GLN A 140 6.17 -0.40 9.10
N ASP A 141 7.11 -0.73 9.98
CA ASP A 141 6.81 -1.22 11.33
C ASP A 141 6.47 -0.05 12.25
N ILE A 142 5.31 -0.12 12.89
CA ILE A 142 4.81 0.94 13.77
C ILE A 142 4.24 0.36 15.07
N GLY A 143 4.49 1.05 16.18
CA GLY A 143 3.89 0.73 17.48
C GLY A 143 2.49 1.32 17.64
N SER A 144 1.80 0.96 18.73
CA SER A 144 0.44 1.43 19.01
C SER A 144 0.33 2.95 19.16
N GLU A 145 1.34 3.60 19.76
CA GLU A 145 1.39 5.07 19.89
C GLU A 145 1.44 5.74 18.50
N GLN A 146 2.21 5.18 17.58
CA GLN A 146 2.33 5.69 16.21
C GLN A 146 1.09 5.39 15.36
N MET A 147 0.40 4.27 15.63
CA MET A 147 -0.92 4.03 15.04
C MET A 147 -1.93 5.08 15.54
N ALA A 148 -1.89 5.45 16.82
CA ALA A 148 -2.72 6.52 17.36
C ALA A 148 -2.39 7.87 16.71
N GLU A 149 -1.10 8.17 16.53
CA GLU A 149 -0.66 9.36 15.81
C GLU A 149 -1.14 9.37 14.36
N LEU A 150 -1.05 8.25 13.63
CA LEU A 150 -1.57 8.11 12.27
C LEU A 150 -3.07 8.44 12.23
N VAL A 151 -3.86 7.87 13.15
CA VAL A 151 -5.31 8.14 13.23
C VAL A 151 -5.57 9.62 13.55
N GLY A 152 -4.77 10.22 14.43
CA GLY A 152 -4.88 11.63 14.79
C GLY A 152 -4.49 12.59 13.67
N ASP A 153 -3.35 12.32 13.03
CA ASP A 153 -2.81 13.09 11.91
C ASP A 153 -3.77 13.06 10.73
N ALA A 154 -4.42 11.93 10.44
CA ALA A 154 -5.38 11.80 9.35
C ALA A 154 -6.45 12.91 9.39
N GLY A 155 -6.94 13.30 10.58
CA GLY A 155 -7.90 14.39 10.74
C GLY A 155 -7.41 15.78 10.28
N ASN A 156 -6.10 16.00 10.24
CA ASN A 156 -5.44 17.25 9.88
C ASN A 156 -5.06 17.35 8.39
N THR A 157 -5.23 16.26 7.65
CA THR A 157 -4.76 16.15 6.26
C THR A 157 -5.72 16.74 5.23
N GLY A 158 -6.93 17.13 5.67
CA GLY A 158 -8.03 17.48 4.78
C GLY A 158 -8.75 16.27 4.17
N ALA A 159 -8.35 15.04 4.50
CA ALA A 159 -9.00 13.83 4.03
C ALA A 159 -10.45 13.73 4.49
N SER A 160 -11.30 13.15 3.64
CA SER A 160 -12.71 12.89 3.97
C SER A 160 -12.92 11.59 4.76
N ARG A 161 -11.94 10.69 4.74
CA ARG A 161 -12.02 9.33 5.28
C ARG A 161 -10.61 8.75 5.43
N LEU A 162 -10.43 7.88 6.41
CA LEU A 162 -9.24 7.02 6.56
C LEU A 162 -9.58 5.59 6.13
N SER A 163 -8.93 5.09 5.08
CA SER A 163 -9.23 3.79 4.47
C SER A 163 -8.07 2.81 4.65
N PHE A 164 -8.30 1.73 5.39
CA PHE A 164 -7.34 0.63 5.56
C PHE A 164 -7.63 -0.49 4.56
N CYS A 165 -6.60 -0.99 3.88
CA CYS A 165 -6.74 -2.04 2.86
C CYS A 165 -5.97 -3.30 3.27
N ILE A 166 -6.66 -4.43 3.34
CA ILE A 166 -6.12 -5.76 3.62
C ILE A 166 -6.27 -6.62 2.37
N GLY A 167 -5.13 -7.10 1.85
CA GLY A 167 -5.06 -7.84 0.61
C GLY A 167 -5.52 -9.29 0.77
N GLY A 168 -5.77 -9.92 -0.37
CA GLY A 168 -6.03 -11.35 -0.45
C GLY A 168 -4.75 -12.17 -0.18
N PRO A 169 -4.80 -13.50 -0.38
CA PRO A 169 -3.66 -14.39 -0.14
C PRO A 169 -2.43 -14.11 -1.01
N TYR A 170 -2.59 -13.37 -2.11
CA TYR A 170 -1.51 -12.97 -3.02
C TYR A 170 -1.09 -11.49 -2.84
N GLY A 171 -1.60 -10.83 -1.79
CA GLY A 171 -1.30 -9.43 -1.48
C GLY A 171 -2.11 -8.45 -2.33
N HIS A 172 -1.58 -7.23 -2.44
CA HIS A 172 -2.23 -6.12 -3.17
C HIS A 172 -1.86 -6.11 -4.65
N GLY A 173 -2.58 -5.34 -5.47
CA GLY A 173 -2.19 -5.08 -6.85
C GLY A 173 -1.36 -3.82 -7.03
N ARG A 174 -1.05 -3.44 -8.27
CA ARG A 174 -0.16 -2.31 -8.56
C ARG A 174 -0.85 -0.96 -8.40
N GLN A 175 -2.15 -0.87 -8.67
CA GLN A 175 -2.89 0.38 -8.59
C GLN A 175 -3.00 0.82 -7.14
N LEU A 176 -3.41 -0.08 -6.25
CA LEU A 176 -3.49 0.22 -4.82
C LEU A 176 -2.12 0.58 -4.23
N ARG A 177 -1.05 -0.14 -4.57
CA ARG A 177 0.31 0.20 -4.10
C ARG A 177 0.73 1.61 -4.49
N LYS A 178 0.37 2.05 -5.71
CA LYS A 178 0.63 3.42 -6.17
C LYS A 178 -0.29 4.44 -5.52
N ARG A 179 -1.53 4.05 -5.18
CA ARG A 179 -2.54 4.91 -4.58
C ARG A 179 -2.34 5.13 -3.08
N ALA A 180 -1.78 4.15 -2.37
CA ALA A 180 -1.60 4.19 -0.94
C ALA A 180 -0.78 5.40 -0.51
N ASN A 181 -1.27 6.11 0.50
CA ASN A 181 -0.55 7.22 1.14
C ASN A 181 0.53 6.68 2.08
N LEU A 182 0.27 5.51 2.68
CA LEU A 182 1.19 4.84 3.59
C LEU A 182 1.04 3.31 3.45
N SER A 183 2.14 2.59 3.68
CA SER A 183 2.16 1.14 3.82
C SER A 183 2.68 0.77 5.19
N ILE A 184 1.93 0.00 5.97
CA ILE A 184 2.32 -0.44 7.32
C ILE A 184 2.22 -1.96 7.44
N ARG A 185 3.07 -2.56 8.26
CA ARG A 185 2.96 -3.97 8.65
C ARG A 185 2.29 -4.07 10.01
N LEU A 186 1.47 -5.11 10.20
CA LEU A 186 0.86 -5.41 11.51
C LEU A 186 1.73 -6.36 12.36
N SER A 187 2.63 -7.11 11.72
CA SER A 187 3.51 -8.07 12.37
C SER A 187 4.70 -8.37 11.46
N THR A 188 5.79 -8.85 12.06
CA THR A 188 6.88 -9.51 11.34
C THR A 188 6.49 -10.90 10.84
N LEU A 189 5.45 -11.51 11.42
CA LEU A 189 4.86 -12.77 10.95
C LEU A 189 3.85 -12.51 9.84
N VAL A 190 3.73 -13.46 8.91
CA VAL A 190 2.70 -13.44 7.88
C VAL A 190 1.36 -13.78 8.50
N LEU A 191 0.46 -12.79 8.55
CA LEU A 191 -0.90 -12.97 9.07
C LEU A 191 -1.86 -13.35 7.94
N ASN A 192 -2.73 -14.32 8.19
CA ASN A 192 -3.89 -14.54 7.34
C ASN A 192 -4.78 -13.28 7.35
N HIS A 193 -5.33 -12.87 6.21
CA HIS A 193 -6.23 -11.71 6.07
C HIS A 193 -7.38 -11.68 7.11
N GLN A 194 -7.93 -12.83 7.51
CA GLN A 194 -8.96 -12.88 8.56
C GLN A 194 -8.42 -12.56 9.96
N ILE A 195 -7.15 -12.86 10.24
CA ILE A 195 -6.50 -12.49 11.50
C ILE A 195 -6.01 -11.05 11.44
N ALA A 196 -5.49 -10.61 10.29
CA ALA A 196 -5.05 -9.25 10.07
C ALA A 196 -6.17 -8.23 10.38
N VAL A 197 -7.42 -8.51 9.97
CA VAL A 197 -8.55 -7.61 10.28
C VAL A 197 -8.87 -7.56 11.76
N LEU A 198 -8.72 -8.67 12.51
CA LEU A 198 -8.93 -8.67 13.96
C LEU A 198 -7.87 -7.84 14.68
N VAL A 199 -6.61 -8.01 14.29
CA VAL A 199 -5.49 -7.23 14.82
C VAL A 199 -5.69 -5.75 14.51
N LEU A 200 -6.05 -5.40 13.27
CA LEU A 200 -6.34 -4.02 12.91
C LEU A 200 -7.48 -3.43 13.75
N MET A 201 -8.60 -4.14 13.89
CA MET A 201 -9.77 -3.66 14.65
C MET A 201 -9.42 -3.38 16.12
N GLU A 202 -8.66 -4.28 16.75
CA GLU A 202 -8.18 -4.07 18.12
C GLU A 202 -7.22 -2.88 18.19
N GLN A 203 -6.26 -2.77 17.28
CA GLN A 203 -5.30 -1.66 17.26
C GLN A 203 -5.95 -0.31 16.97
N LEU A 204 -7.02 -0.27 16.18
CA LEU A 204 -7.82 0.94 15.97
C LEU A 204 -8.58 1.35 17.24
N TYR A 205 -9.17 0.38 17.95
CA TYR A 205 -9.81 0.68 19.24
C TYR A 205 -8.79 1.19 20.25
N ARG A 206 -7.63 0.52 20.35
CA ARG A 206 -6.46 0.93 21.14
C ARG A 206 -5.98 2.34 20.78
N SER A 207 -5.89 2.65 19.50
CA SER A 207 -5.53 3.99 19.03
C SER A 207 -6.49 5.05 19.58
N TRP A 208 -7.81 4.79 19.51
CA TRP A 208 -8.80 5.71 20.05
C TRP A 208 -8.74 5.84 21.57
N THR A 209 -8.45 4.77 22.32
CA THR A 209 -8.27 4.87 23.77
C THR A 209 -7.05 5.71 24.14
N ILE A 210 -5.93 5.59 23.40
CA ILE A 210 -4.74 6.47 23.54
C ILE A 210 -5.12 7.92 23.28
N LEU A 211 -5.76 8.19 22.13
CA LEU A 211 -6.18 9.55 21.76
C LEU A 211 -7.08 10.19 22.83
N LYS A 212 -7.93 9.40 23.50
CA LYS A 212 -8.77 9.88 24.60
C LYS A 212 -8.09 9.89 25.97
N GLY A 213 -6.83 9.47 26.09
CA GLY A 213 -6.12 9.36 27.37
C GLY A 213 -6.76 8.34 28.33
N GLN A 214 -7.47 7.34 27.79
CA GLN A 214 -8.15 6.31 28.57
C GLN A 214 -7.17 5.20 28.94
N LYS A 215 -7.27 4.67 30.17
CA LYS A 215 -6.48 3.53 30.63
C LYS A 215 -6.99 2.25 29.97
N TYR A 216 -6.39 1.90 28.83
CA TYR A 216 -6.56 0.62 28.14
C TYR A 216 -5.22 -0.10 27.91
N HIS A 217 -4.12 0.66 27.98
CA HIS A 217 -2.75 0.16 27.90
C HIS A 217 -2.20 -0.01 29.31
N HIS A 218 -1.92 -1.25 29.68
CA HIS A 218 -1.09 -1.61 30.83
C HIS A 218 0.24 -2.12 30.31
#